data_AF-A0A972Z6Y4-F1
#
_entry.id   AF-A0A972Z6Y4-F1
#
_cell.length_a   1.000
_cell.length_b   1.000
_cell.length_c   1.000
_cell.angle_alpha   90.00
_cell.angle_beta   90.00
_cell.angle_gamma   90.00
#
_symmetry.space_group_name_H-M   'P 1'
#
loop_
_entity.id
_entity.type
_entity.pdbx_description
1 polymer ?
#
loop_
_entity_poly.entity_id
_entity_poly.type
_entity_poly.pdbx_seq_one_letter_code
_entity_poly.pdbx_strand_id
1 'polypeptide(L)'
;MKNKYFFPAYIYGILILISSSLNPERLEKIQESNNFFDIILSDYSLHFFAYGAFAAFLFYGFYKIKRFPIPFVRIGLYSTAYGLFIEIYQIALPYRAFNIKDLISDIVGITAFLVIIRVFILKRVMN
;
A
#
# COMPACT_ATOMS: atom_id res chain seq x y z
N MET A 1 -22.39 -10.05 -8.38
CA MET A 1 -21.62 -8.79 -8.32
C MET A 1 -20.13 -9.08 -8.15
N LYS A 2 -19.33 -8.99 -9.22
CA LYS A 2 -17.88 -9.29 -9.22
C LYS A 2 -17.06 -8.34 -8.32
N ASN A 3 -17.64 -7.19 -7.93
CA ASN A 3 -16.96 -6.14 -7.17
C ASN A 3 -16.75 -6.45 -5.68
N LYS A 4 -17.52 -7.40 -5.10
CA LYS A 4 -17.43 -7.70 -3.66
C LYS A 4 -16.07 -8.26 -3.22
N TYR A 5 -15.31 -8.87 -4.14
CA TYR A 5 -13.99 -9.41 -3.81
C TYR A 5 -12.90 -8.34 -3.70
N PHE A 6 -13.16 -7.13 -4.22
CA PHE A 6 -12.29 -5.97 -4.05
C PHE A 6 -12.63 -5.16 -2.80
N PHE A 7 -13.68 -5.55 -2.05
CA PHE A 7 -14.09 -4.87 -0.83
C PHE A 7 -12.96 -4.72 0.21
N PRO A 8 -12.09 -5.73 0.45
CA PRO A 8 -10.94 -5.54 1.34
C PRO A 8 -9.98 -4.46 0.85
N ALA A 9 -9.73 -4.38 -0.46
CA ALA A 9 -8.87 -3.35 -1.04
C ALA A 9 -9.51 -1.96 -0.86
N TYR A 10 -10.83 -1.82 -1.07
CA TYR A 10 -11.52 -0.55 -0.88
C TYR A 10 -11.49 -0.07 0.59
N ILE A 11 -11.77 -0.97 1.55
CA ILE A 11 -11.66 -0.64 2.97
C ILE A 11 -10.22 -0.21 3.28
N TYR A 12 -9.25 -0.99 2.83
CA TYR A 12 -7.85 -0.70 3.13
C TYR A 12 -7.37 0.61 2.49
N GLY A 13 -7.81 0.92 1.27
CA GLY A 13 -7.58 2.22 0.65
C GLY A 13 -8.15 3.37 1.48
N ILE A 14 -9.38 3.23 1.98
CA ILE A 14 -9.98 4.23 2.89
C ILE A 14 -9.14 4.37 4.18
N LEU A 15 -8.64 3.27 4.74
CA LEU A 15 -7.75 3.31 5.91
C LEU A 15 -6.44 4.05 5.62
N ILE A 16 -5.83 3.86 4.44
CA ILE A 16 -4.66 4.63 4.00
C ILE A 16 -5.01 6.11 3.91
N LEU A 17 -6.14 6.46 3.29
CA LEU A 17 -6.57 7.85 3.16
C LEU A 17 -6.76 8.51 4.54
N ILE A 18 -7.45 7.84 5.46
CA ILE A 18 -7.65 8.32 6.83
C ILE A 18 -6.28 8.50 7.52
N SER A 19 -5.40 7.50 7.44
CA SER A 19 -4.09 7.54 8.09
C SER A 19 -3.21 8.66 7.54
N SER A 20 -3.18 8.83 6.21
CA SER A 20 -2.44 9.90 5.52
C SER A 20 -2.95 11.31 5.86
N SER A 21 -4.20 11.41 6.33
CA SER A 21 -4.82 12.66 6.76
C SER A 21 -4.50 13.04 8.21
N LEU A 22 -3.91 12.15 9.01
CA LEU A 22 -3.59 12.45 10.41
C LEU A 22 -2.33 13.34 10.52
N ASN A 23 -2.34 14.24 11.51
CA ASN A 23 -1.17 15.04 11.87
C ASN A 23 -0.07 14.11 12.46
N PRO A 24 1.17 14.15 11.93
CA PRO A 24 2.26 13.27 12.34
C PRO A 24 2.75 13.48 13.79
N GLU A 25 2.49 14.62 14.44
CA GLU A 25 2.99 14.92 15.80
C GLU A 25 2.70 13.82 16.85
N ARG A 26 1.57 13.12 16.71
CA ARG A 26 1.22 12.02 17.62
C ARG A 26 2.04 10.76 17.36
N LEU A 27 2.39 10.51 16.11
CA LEU A 27 3.21 9.38 15.70
C LEU A 27 4.67 9.60 16.10
N GLU A 28 5.18 10.81 15.93
CA GLU A 28 6.54 11.22 16.32
C GLU A 28 6.78 10.95 17.82
N LYS A 29 5.83 11.31 18.68
CA LYS A 29 5.90 11.01 20.13
C LYS A 29 6.00 9.50 20.44
N ILE A 30 5.40 8.66 19.61
CA ILE A 30 5.46 7.19 19.79
C ILE A 30 6.81 6.66 19.25
N GLN A 31 7.28 7.18 18.12
CA GLN A 31 8.58 6.82 17.54
C GLN A 31 9.73 7.14 18.52
N GLU A 32 9.71 8.32 19.14
CA GLU A 32 10.72 8.75 20.13
C GLU A 32 10.77 7.90 21.40
N SER A 33 9.73 7.09 21.67
CA SER A 33 9.68 6.25 22.87
C SER A 33 10.61 5.04 22.82
N ASN A 34 10.93 4.53 21.62
CA ASN A 34 11.75 3.33 21.46
C ASN A 34 12.31 3.20 20.03
N ASN A 35 13.59 2.86 19.90
CA ASN A 35 14.26 2.59 18.60
C ASN A 35 13.52 1.56 17.72
N PHE A 36 12.86 0.57 18.33
CA PHE A 36 12.05 -0.40 17.59
C PHE A 36 10.83 0.25 16.93
N PHE A 37 10.14 1.15 17.64
CA PHE A 37 8.99 1.87 17.11
C PHE A 37 9.41 2.90 16.08
N ASP A 38 10.55 3.56 16.27
CA ASP A 38 11.14 4.46 15.26
C ASP A 38 11.34 3.75 13.91
N ILE A 39 11.96 2.56 13.91
CA ILE A 39 12.21 1.82 12.66
C ILE A 39 10.90 1.34 12.01
N ILE A 40 10.01 0.71 12.79
CA ILE A 40 8.78 0.11 12.25
C ILE A 40 7.74 1.14 11.84
N LEU A 41 7.62 2.23 12.60
CA LEU A 41 6.67 3.30 12.34
C LEU A 41 7.29 4.45 11.55
N SER A 42 8.54 4.32 11.09
CA SER A 42 9.13 5.29 10.16
C SER A 42 8.25 5.45 8.92
N ASP A 43 8.23 6.66 8.36
CA ASP A 43 7.46 6.96 7.15
C ASP A 43 7.80 5.97 6.03
N TYR A 44 9.09 5.66 5.88
CA TYR A 44 9.55 4.66 4.91
C TYR A 44 8.88 3.30 5.12
N SER A 45 8.91 2.75 6.33
CA SER A 45 8.32 1.44 6.64
C SER A 45 6.80 1.46 6.47
N LEU A 46 6.13 2.52 6.94
CA LEU A 46 4.68 2.65 6.83
C LEU A 46 4.22 2.67 5.37
N HIS A 47 4.87 3.47 4.53
CA HIS A 47 4.60 3.53 3.10
C HIS A 47 4.86 2.18 2.41
N PHE A 48 6.01 1.56 2.67
CA PHE A 48 6.36 0.26 2.11
C PHE A 48 5.29 -0.80 2.42
N PHE A 49 4.91 -0.95 3.69
CA PHE A 49 3.95 -1.98 4.09
C PHE A 49 2.52 -1.63 3.69
N ALA A 50 2.11 -0.37 3.79
CA ALA A 50 0.76 0.06 3.42
C ALA A 50 0.49 -0.21 1.94
N TYR A 51 1.34 0.28 1.04
CA TYR A 51 1.07 0.12 -0.38
C TYR A 51 1.36 -1.30 -0.89
N GLY A 52 2.31 -2.01 -0.26
CA GLY A 52 2.50 -3.46 -0.47
C GLY A 52 1.26 -4.28 -0.11
N ALA A 53 0.67 -4.04 1.07
CA ALA A 53 -0.56 -4.70 1.50
C ALA A 53 -1.76 -4.32 0.63
N PHE A 54 -1.88 -3.05 0.21
CA PHE A 54 -2.91 -2.59 -0.72
C PHE A 54 -2.84 -3.34 -2.06
N ALA A 55 -1.63 -3.49 -2.63
CA ALA A 55 -1.42 -4.28 -3.83
C ALA A 55 -1.80 -5.77 -3.63
N ALA A 56 -1.52 -6.34 -2.46
CA ALA A 56 -1.92 -7.71 -2.13
C ALA A 56 -3.44 -7.87 -2.03
N PHE A 57 -4.17 -6.89 -1.49
CA PHE A 57 -5.64 -6.92 -1.47
C PHE A 57 -6.26 -6.78 -2.86
N LEU A 58 -5.68 -5.95 -3.74
CA LEU A 58 -6.09 -5.88 -5.13
C LEU A 58 -5.84 -7.21 -5.85
N PHE A 59 -4.67 -7.83 -5.63
CA PHE A 59 -4.37 -9.17 -6.11
C PHE A 59 -5.42 -10.19 -5.65
N TYR A 60 -5.76 -10.19 -4.35
CA TYR A 60 -6.76 -11.08 -3.80
C TYR A 60 -8.12 -10.95 -4.50
N GLY A 61 -8.54 -9.72 -4.82
CA GLY A 61 -9.75 -9.45 -5.60
C GLY A 61 -9.72 -10.12 -6.97
N PHE A 62 -8.63 -9.93 -7.72
CA PHE A 62 -8.43 -10.55 -9.04
C PHE A 62 -8.35 -12.08 -8.99
N TYR A 63 -7.68 -12.62 -7.97
CA TYR A 63 -7.58 -14.06 -7.74
C TYR A 63 -8.95 -14.68 -7.45
N LYS A 64 -9.78 -14.06 -6.60
CA LYS A 64 -11.10 -14.59 -6.23
C LYS A 64 -12.12 -14.55 -7.37
N ILE A 65 -12.02 -13.60 -8.29
CA ILE A 65 -12.84 -13.61 -9.53
C ILE A 65 -12.34 -14.60 -10.58
N LYS A 66 -11.32 -15.43 -10.26
CA LYS A 66 -10.69 -16.41 -11.15
C LYS A 66 -10.21 -15.79 -12.46
N ARG A 67 -9.72 -14.53 -12.43
CA ARG A 67 -9.21 -13.85 -13.61
C ARG A 67 -7.77 -14.31 -13.86
N PHE A 68 -7.60 -15.25 -14.80
CA PHE A 68 -6.29 -15.71 -15.25
C PHE A 68 -6.03 -15.32 -16.71
N PRO A 69 -4.81 -14.87 -17.08
CA PRO A 69 -3.69 -14.59 -16.17
C PRO A 69 -3.97 -13.40 -15.23
N ILE A 70 -3.38 -13.43 -14.04
CA ILE A 70 -3.54 -12.35 -13.05
C ILE A 70 -2.87 -11.08 -13.60
N PRO A 71 -3.58 -9.93 -13.65
CA PRO A 71 -3.07 -8.73 -14.30
C PRO A 71 -2.12 -7.93 -13.39
N PHE A 72 -0.94 -8.47 -13.09
CA PHE A 72 0.07 -7.86 -12.21
C PHE A 72 0.41 -6.42 -12.56
N VAL A 73 0.61 -6.12 -13.84
CA VAL A 73 0.91 -4.75 -14.32
C VAL A 73 -0.23 -3.79 -13.96
N ARG A 74 -1.48 -4.21 -14.14
CA ARG A 74 -2.64 -3.39 -13.80
C ARG A 74 -2.75 -3.17 -12.29
N ILE A 75 -2.47 -4.19 -11.47
CA ILE A 75 -2.46 -4.07 -10.02
C ILE A 75 -1.39 -3.05 -9.60
N GLY A 76 -0.17 -3.20 -10.10
CA GLY A 76 0.93 -2.27 -9.83
C GLY A 76 0.60 -0.83 -10.24
N LEU A 77 0.03 -0.63 -11.42
CA LEU A 77 -0.41 0.69 -11.89
C LEU A 77 -1.50 1.29 -11.00
N TYR A 78 -2.50 0.51 -10.59
CA TYR A 78 -3.55 1.02 -9.70
C TYR A 78 -3.02 1.37 -8.31
N SER A 79 -2.16 0.53 -7.73
CA SER A 79 -1.54 0.83 -6.43
C SER A 79 -0.62 2.04 -6.51
N THR A 80 0.19 2.18 -7.56
CA THR A 80 1.11 3.32 -7.74
C THR A 80 0.34 4.61 -7.99
N ALA A 81 -0.70 4.55 -8.84
CA ALA A 81 -1.57 5.70 -9.07
C ALA A 81 -2.29 6.14 -7.79
N TYR A 82 -2.66 5.19 -6.93
CA TYR A 82 -3.25 5.49 -5.63
C TYR A 82 -2.24 6.15 -4.67
N GLY A 83 -1.00 5.65 -4.59
CA GLY A 83 0.07 6.29 -3.81
C GLY A 83 0.36 7.72 -4.28
N LEU A 84 0.51 7.90 -5.59
CA LEU A 84 0.66 9.24 -6.18
C LEU A 84 -0.54 10.15 -5.87
N PHE A 85 -1.77 9.62 -5.91
CA PHE A 85 -2.96 10.37 -5.53
C PHE A 85 -2.91 10.82 -4.06
N ILE A 86 -2.48 9.94 -3.14
CA ILE A 86 -2.34 10.30 -1.72
C ILE A 86 -1.29 11.39 -1.51
N GLU A 87 -0.12 11.27 -2.16
CA GLU A 87 0.93 12.29 -2.11
C GLU A 87 0.44 13.66 -2.62
N ILE A 88 -0.32 13.68 -3.72
CA ILE A 88 -0.92 14.90 -4.25
C ILE A 88 -2.01 15.44 -3.29
N TYR A 89 -2.83 14.56 -2.74
CA TYR A 89 -3.86 14.91 -1.76
C TYR A 89 -3.25 15.55 -0.51
N GLN A 90 -2.11 15.04 -0.05
CA GLN A 90 -1.41 15.57 1.13
C GLN A 90 -0.89 17.01 0.95
N ILE A 91 -0.69 17.49 -0.29
CA ILE A 91 -0.36 18.90 -0.56
C ILE A 91 -1.47 19.84 -0.05
N ALA A 92 -2.72 19.38 -0.02
CA ALA A 92 -3.84 20.17 0.50
C ALA A 92 -3.90 20.23 2.04
N LEU A 93 -3.08 19.44 2.75
CA LEU A 93 -3.05 19.40 4.21
C LEU A 93 -1.89 20.27 4.72
N PRO A 94 -2.14 21.22 5.64
CA PRO A 94 -1.13 22.21 6.05
C PRO A 94 0.07 21.62 6.83
N TYR A 95 -0.06 20.41 7.36
CA TYR A 95 0.96 19.69 8.12
C TYR A 95 1.56 18.51 7.34
N ARG A 96 1.30 18.42 6.04
CA ARG A 96 1.92 17.43 5.15
C ARG A 96 2.55 18.14 3.96
N ALA A 97 3.49 17.46 3.32
CA ALA A 97 4.11 17.91 2.09
C ALA A 97 4.29 16.70 1.18
N PHE A 98 4.22 16.93 -0.14
CA PHE A 98 4.57 15.93 -1.13
C PHE A 98 6.02 15.47 -0.91
N ASN A 99 6.24 14.16 -0.83
CA ASN A 99 7.57 13.61 -0.59
C ASN A 99 7.89 12.50 -1.60
N ILE A 100 8.89 12.78 -2.44
CA ILE A 100 9.34 11.81 -3.45
C ILE A 100 9.89 10.51 -2.83
N LYS A 101 10.44 10.57 -1.61
CA LYS A 101 10.95 9.37 -0.93
C LYS A 101 9.82 8.43 -0.52
N ASP A 102 8.68 8.99 -0.16
CA ASP A 102 7.50 8.23 0.24
C ASP A 102 6.90 7.53 -0.99
N LEU A 103 6.78 8.24 -2.12
CA LEU A 103 6.39 7.64 -3.41
C LEU A 103 7.34 6.52 -3.86
N ILE A 104 8.66 6.67 -3.66
CA ILE A 104 9.62 5.60 -3.94
C ILE A 104 9.37 4.41 -3.02
N SER A 105 9.14 4.63 -1.73
CA SER A 105 8.83 3.57 -0.77
C SER A 105 7.56 2.81 -1.15
N ASP A 106 6.51 3.52 -1.59
CA ASP A 106 5.27 2.93 -2.10
C ASP A 106 5.57 1.95 -3.25
N ILE A 107 6.31 2.41 -4.26
CA ILE A 107 6.65 1.63 -5.45
C ILE A 107 7.48 0.40 -5.07
N VAL A 108 8.44 0.55 -4.15
CA VAL A 108 9.28 -0.54 -3.66
C VAL A 108 8.44 -1.57 -2.91
N GLY A 109 7.52 -1.14 -2.05
CA GLY A 109 6.57 -1.99 -1.33
C GLY A 109 5.63 -2.76 -2.24
N ILE A 110 5.00 -2.06 -3.19
CA ILE A 110 4.12 -2.64 -4.22
C ILE A 110 4.88 -3.72 -5.00
N THR A 111 6.07 -3.38 -5.48
CA THR A 111 6.88 -4.30 -6.30
C THR A 111 7.29 -5.53 -5.50
N ALA A 112 7.79 -5.35 -4.28
CA ALA A 112 8.22 -6.44 -3.41
C ALA A 112 7.07 -7.44 -3.15
N PHE A 113 5.89 -6.95 -2.78
CA PHE A 113 4.72 -7.79 -2.51
C PHE A 113 4.24 -8.53 -3.78
N LEU A 114 4.19 -7.85 -4.93
CA LEU A 114 3.79 -8.50 -6.18
C LEU A 114 4.79 -9.58 -6.62
N VAL A 115 6.09 -9.36 -6.42
CA VAL A 115 7.13 -10.38 -6.67
C VAL A 115 6.95 -11.58 -5.74
N ILE A 116 6.77 -11.35 -4.44
CA ILE A 116 6.53 -12.42 -3.46
C ILE A 116 5.31 -13.25 -3.85
N ILE A 117 4.20 -12.60 -4.20
CA ILE A 117 2.97 -13.27 -4.63
C ILE A 117 3.21 -14.11 -5.90
N ARG A 118 3.90 -13.54 -6.90
CA ARG A 118 4.17 -14.24 -8.16
C ARG A 118 5.05 -15.47 -7.96
N VAL A 119 6.13 -15.35 -7.17
CA VAL A 119 7.14 -16.38 -7.00
C VAL A 119 6.70 -17.48 -6.03
N PHE A 120 6.08 -17.11 -4.90
CA PHE A 120 5.80 -18.07 -3.82
C PHE A 120 4.35 -18.54 -3.79
N ILE A 121 3.38 -17.68 -4.12
CA ILE A 121 1.96 -18.01 -4.02
C ILE A 121 1.47 -18.66 -5.30
N LEU A 122 1.56 -17.97 -6.44
CA LEU A 122 1.02 -18.51 -7.69
C LEU A 122 1.78 -19.75 -8.18
N LYS A 123 3.11 -19.77 -8.05
CA LYS A 123 3.92 -20.95 -8.40
C LYS A 123 3.51 -22.19 -7.61
N ARG A 124 3.08 -22.03 -6.36
CA ARG A 124 2.64 -23.15 -5.50
C ARG A 124 1.21 -23.59 -5.78
N VAL A 125 0.35 -22.69 -6.26
CA VAL A 125 -1.07 -22.99 -6.56
C VAL A 125 -1.24 -23.58 -7.96
N MET A 126 -0.33 -23.27 -8.90
CA MET A 126 -0.39 -23.73 -10.29
C MET A 126 0.46 -24.98 -10.58
N ASN A 127 1.31 -25.40 -9.63
CA ASN A 127 2.00 -26.68 -9.64
C ASN A 127 1.20 -27.71 -8.85
#